data_AF-A0A2M7EL69-F1
#
_entry.id   AF-A0A2M7EL69-F1
#
_cell.length_a   1.000
_cell.length_b   1.000
_cell.length_c   1.000
_cell.angle_alpha   90.00
_cell.angle_beta   90.00
_cell.angle_gamma   90.00
#
_symmetry.space_group_name_H-M   'P 1'
#
loop_
_entity.id
_entity.type
_entity.pdbx_description
1 polymer ?
#
loop_
_entity_poly.entity_id
_entity_poly.type
_entity_poly.pdbx_seq_one_letter_code
_entity_poly.pdbx_strand_id
1 'polypeptide(L)'
;KSLKINVSYNILFGLSIGILYFCVYTLFSSFQFGLPMLNLMYFSLKGICLQLIIAFSTGFIEELVFRRYFLEEALLFFNDRIISNSFVTLLFTLIHLPIIIFVYKYSFAETISYLSLLTISGFIYGLVYLHKKSLLASTMTHAMWNFLGTIIR
;
A
#
# COMPACT_ATOMS: atom_id res chain seq x y z
N LYS A 1 -8.19 27.77 12.31
CA LYS A 1 -9.43 27.26 11.67
C LYS A 1 -9.31 25.74 11.64
N SER A 2 -9.94 25.00 12.56
CA SER A 2 -9.83 23.54 12.58
C SER A 2 -10.48 22.98 11.31
N LEU A 3 -9.68 22.43 10.39
CA LEU A 3 -10.19 21.65 9.27
C LEU A 3 -11.02 20.51 9.88
N LYS A 4 -12.36 20.58 9.74
CA LYS A 4 -13.22 19.43 10.06
C LYS A 4 -12.73 18.29 9.17
N ILE A 5 -12.03 17.33 9.76
CA ILE A 5 -11.58 16.13 9.07
C ILE A 5 -12.84 15.40 8.63
N ASN A 6 -13.15 15.48 7.33
CA ASN A 6 -14.26 14.72 6.77
C ASN A 6 -13.81 13.26 6.64
N VAL A 7 -14.12 12.48 7.68
CA VAL A 7 -13.71 11.07 7.82
C VAL A 7 -14.19 10.25 6.64
N SER A 8 -15.47 10.37 6.26
CA SER A 8 -16.03 9.61 5.14
C SER A 8 -15.38 9.97 3.81
N TYR A 9 -15.10 11.26 3.58
CA TYR A 9 -14.38 11.68 2.38
C TYR A 9 -12.97 11.10 2.30
N ASN A 10 -12.22 11.07 3.40
CA ASN A 10 -10.87 10.47 3.41
C ASN A 10 -10.90 8.97 3.18
N ILE A 11 -11.90 8.27 3.73
CA ILE A 11 -12.10 6.84 3.49
C ILE A 11 -12.37 6.61 2.01
N LEU A 12 -13.39 7.27 1.46
CA LEU A 12 -13.77 7.11 0.06
C LEU A 12 -12.62 7.47 -0.89
N PHE A 13 -11.89 8.56 -0.62
CA PHE A 13 -10.72 8.93 -1.40
C PHE A 13 -9.66 7.82 -1.39
N GLY A 14 -9.33 7.31 -0.19
CA GLY A 14 -8.32 6.27 -0.04
C GLY A 14 -8.71 4.97 -0.75
N LEU A 15 -9.96 4.52 -0.58
CA LEU A 15 -10.50 3.34 -1.26
C LEU A 15 -10.47 3.51 -2.78
N SER A 16 -10.89 4.66 -3.30
CA SER A 16 -10.90 4.95 -4.74
C SER A 16 -9.50 4.91 -5.35
N ILE A 17 -8.51 5.53 -4.70
CA ILE A 17 -7.12 5.43 -5.16
C ILE A 17 -6.66 3.97 -5.11
N GLY A 18 -6.93 3.26 -4.02
CA GLY A 18 -6.61 1.85 -3.83
C GLY A 18 -7.10 0.95 -4.97
N ILE A 19 -8.38 1.06 -5.30
CA ILE A 19 -8.99 0.34 -6.43
C ILE A 19 -8.35 0.77 -7.74
N LEU A 20 -8.22 2.08 -7.99
CA LEU A 20 -7.72 2.61 -9.26
C LEU A 20 -6.34 2.05 -9.59
N TYR A 21 -5.39 2.15 -8.67
CA TYR A 21 -4.03 1.72 -8.97
C TYR A 21 -3.92 0.19 -8.99
N PHE A 22 -4.72 -0.54 -8.21
CA PHE A 22 -4.83 -2.00 -8.32
C PHE A 22 -5.32 -2.42 -9.72
N CYS A 23 -6.34 -1.75 -10.25
CA CYS A 23 -6.84 -2.00 -11.60
C CYS A 23 -5.77 -1.72 -12.66
N VAL A 24 -5.03 -0.61 -12.55
CA VAL A 24 -3.93 -0.29 -13.46
C VAL A 24 -2.85 -1.36 -13.43
N TYR A 25 -2.43 -1.79 -12.23
CA TYR A 25 -1.48 -2.89 -12.06
C TYR A 25 -1.96 -4.18 -12.69
N THR A 26 -3.21 -4.57 -12.41
CA THR A 26 -3.81 -5.82 -12.91
C THR A 26 -3.95 -5.82 -14.43
N LEU A 27 -4.30 -4.69 -15.03
CA LEU A 27 -4.34 -4.55 -16.48
C LEU A 27 -2.95 -4.73 -17.09
N PHE A 28 -1.94 -4.06 -16.53
CA PHE A 28 -0.56 -4.16 -17.01
C PHE A 28 -0.02 -5.59 -16.86
N SER A 29 -0.24 -6.23 -15.71
CA SER A 29 0.17 -7.61 -15.47
C SER A 29 -0.56 -8.57 -16.40
N SER A 30 -1.81 -8.30 -16.76
CA SER A 30 -2.59 -9.14 -17.68
C SER A 30 -1.98 -9.21 -19.07
N PHE A 31 -1.41 -8.11 -19.57
CA PHE A 31 -0.71 -8.09 -20.85
C PHE A 31 0.55 -8.94 -20.84
N GLN A 32 1.21 -9.08 -19.69
CA GLN A 32 2.49 -9.75 -19.57
C GLN A 32 2.38 -11.22 -19.13
N PHE A 33 1.41 -11.54 -18.27
CA PHE A 33 1.31 -12.83 -17.57
C PHE A 33 -0.03 -13.55 -17.77
N GLY A 34 -0.98 -12.95 -18.49
CA GLY A 34 -2.32 -13.49 -18.70
C GLY A 34 -3.33 -13.03 -17.64
N LEU A 35 -4.59 -13.44 -17.82
CA LEU A 35 -5.69 -12.92 -17.01
C LEU A 35 -5.57 -13.28 -15.52
N PRO A 36 -5.93 -12.37 -14.61
CA PRO A 36 -5.93 -12.64 -13.18
C PRO A 36 -6.98 -13.70 -12.82
N MET A 37 -6.67 -14.50 -11.82
CA MET A 37 -7.52 -15.53 -11.28
C MET A 37 -8.08 -15.12 -9.91
N LEU A 38 -9.35 -15.46 -9.68
CA LEU A 38 -9.96 -15.32 -8.36
C LEU A 38 -9.48 -16.42 -7.42
N ASN A 39 -8.98 -16.02 -6.27
CA ASN A 39 -8.62 -16.93 -5.20
C ASN A 39 -9.86 -17.35 -4.40
N LEU A 40 -10.50 -18.44 -4.84
CA LEU A 40 -11.73 -18.96 -4.25
C LEU A 40 -11.57 -19.43 -2.80
N MET A 41 -10.33 -19.67 -2.32
CA MET A 41 -10.05 -20.07 -0.94
C MET A 41 -10.61 -19.08 0.09
N TYR A 42 -10.66 -17.80 -0.27
CA TYR A 42 -11.11 -16.73 0.63
C TYR A 42 -12.54 -16.26 0.37
N PHE A 43 -13.26 -16.87 -0.58
CA PHE A 43 -14.57 -16.37 -1.04
C PHE A 43 -15.75 -16.69 -0.10
N SER A 44 -15.49 -17.29 1.07
CA SER A 44 -16.49 -17.40 2.13
C SER A 44 -16.67 -16.07 2.86
N LEU A 45 -17.86 -15.78 3.38
CA LEU A 45 -18.11 -14.54 4.15
C LEU A 45 -17.11 -14.39 5.32
N LYS A 46 -16.86 -15.48 6.04
CA LYS A 46 -15.86 -15.51 7.13
C LYS A 46 -14.45 -15.19 6.63
N GLY A 47 -14.07 -15.75 5.47
CA GLY A 47 -12.79 -15.49 4.83
C GLY A 47 -12.62 -14.02 4.43
N ILE A 48 -13.61 -13.46 3.73
CA ILE A 48 -13.62 -12.05 3.32
C ILE A 48 -13.50 -11.12 4.53
N CYS A 49 -14.30 -11.34 5.58
CA CYS A 49 -14.25 -10.54 6.81
C CYS A 49 -12.87 -10.60 7.48
N LEU A 50 -12.29 -11.80 7.58
CA LEU A 50 -10.95 -11.97 8.15
C LEU A 50 -9.89 -11.22 7.34
N GLN A 51 -9.94 -11.30 6.01
CA GLN A 51 -8.97 -10.63 5.15
C GLN A 51 -9.09 -9.12 5.19
N LEU A 52 -10.31 -8.56 5.30
CA LEU A 52 -10.49 -7.13 5.50
C LEU A 52 -9.84 -6.65 6.81
N ILE A 53 -10.00 -7.41 7.90
CA ILE A 53 -9.42 -7.07 9.20
C ILE A 53 -7.89 -7.11 9.13
N ILE A 54 -7.32 -8.16 8.53
CA ILE A 54 -5.87 -8.29 8.37
C ILE A 54 -5.33 -7.16 7.48
N ALA A 55 -5.93 -6.95 6.31
CA ALA A 55 -5.50 -5.92 5.37
C ALA A 55 -5.55 -4.51 5.98
N PHE A 56 -6.62 -4.20 6.72
CA PHE A 56 -6.73 -2.93 7.43
C PHE A 56 -5.71 -2.80 8.56
N SER A 57 -5.54 -3.84 9.37
CA SER A 57 -4.62 -3.80 10.53
C SER A 57 -3.17 -3.63 10.07
N THR A 58 -2.74 -4.41 9.08
CA THR A 58 -1.40 -4.30 8.47
C THR A 58 -1.21 -2.91 7.86
N GLY A 59 -2.14 -2.48 7.00
CA GLY A 59 -2.05 -1.17 6.37
C GLY A 59 -2.04 -0.03 7.39
N PHE A 60 -2.83 -0.11 8.45
CA PHE A 60 -2.86 0.94 9.47
C PHE A 60 -1.54 1.04 10.24
N ILE A 61 -1.00 -0.08 10.69
CA ILE A 61 0.26 -0.10 11.46
C ILE A 61 1.42 0.39 10.60
N GLU A 62 1.53 -0.10 9.37
CA GLU A 62 2.60 0.33 8.47
C GLU A 62 2.48 1.81 8.11
N GLU A 63 1.28 2.30 7.81
CA GLU A 63 1.10 3.72 7.47
C GLU A 63 1.31 4.63 8.69
N LEU A 64 1.01 4.17 9.91
CA LEU A 64 1.33 4.88 11.14
C LEU A 64 2.86 5.04 11.31
N VAL A 65 3.61 3.96 11.10
CA VAL A 65 5.08 3.98 11.24
C VAL A 65 5.73 4.77 10.11
N PHE A 66 5.40 4.47 8.86
CA PHE A 66 6.09 5.05 7.71
C PHE A 66 5.58 6.45 7.35
N ARG A 67 4.26 6.72 7.36
CA ARG A 67 3.76 8.05 6.97
C ARG A 67 3.66 9.00 8.13
N ARG A 68 3.09 8.57 9.25
CA ARG A 68 2.86 9.50 10.36
C ARG A 68 4.16 9.81 11.09
N TYR A 69 5.01 8.81 11.32
CA TYR A 69 6.27 9.01 12.02
C TYR A 69 7.41 9.35 11.04
N PHE A 70 7.92 8.37 10.27
CA PHE A 70 9.13 8.61 9.47
C PHE A 70 9.01 9.69 8.41
N LEU A 71 7.87 9.81 7.71
CA LEU A 71 7.71 10.81 6.65
C LEU A 71 7.57 12.23 7.20
N GLU A 72 6.93 12.44 8.34
CA GLU A 72 6.90 13.78 8.96
C GLU A 72 8.29 14.18 9.47
N GLU A 73 9.06 13.26 10.06
CA GLU A 73 10.45 13.53 10.44
C GLU A 73 11.34 13.82 9.23
N ALA A 74 11.21 13.04 8.15
CA ALA A 74 11.92 13.28 6.91
C ALA A 74 11.58 14.64 6.30
N LEU A 75 10.30 15.06 6.36
CA LEU A 75 9.88 16.40 5.92
C LEU A 75 10.54 17.52 6.73
N LEU A 76 10.69 17.35 8.04
CA LEU A 76 11.39 18.32 8.89
C LEU A 76 12.88 18.39 8.55
N PHE A 77 13.51 17.26 8.23
CA PHE A 77 14.94 17.17 7.93
C PHE A 77 15.29 17.66 6.53
N PHE A 78 14.62 17.15 5.49
CA PHE A 78 14.94 17.46 4.09
C PHE A 78 14.24 18.71 3.56
N ASN A 79 13.13 19.13 4.18
CA ASN A 79 12.29 20.25 3.73
C ASN A 79 11.81 20.13 2.26
N ASP A 80 11.77 18.90 1.71
CA ASP A 80 11.29 18.62 0.37
C ASP A 80 10.36 17.40 0.38
N ARG A 81 9.18 17.54 -0.24
CA ARG A 81 8.12 16.52 -0.22
C ARG A 81 8.50 15.26 -0.99
N ILE A 82 9.16 15.41 -2.14
CA ILE A 82 9.48 14.30 -3.04
C ILE A 82 10.67 13.54 -2.49
N ILE A 83 11.72 14.24 -2.03
CA ILE A 83 12.89 13.62 -1.41
C ILE A 83 12.48 12.86 -0.15
N SER A 84 11.68 13.49 0.73
CA SER A 84 11.20 12.84 1.96
C SER A 84 10.38 11.58 1.66
N ASN A 85 9.47 11.66 0.68
CA ASN A 85 8.66 10.50 0.30
C ASN A 85 9.51 9.38 -0.31
N SER A 86 10.46 9.73 -1.18
CA SER A 86 11.37 8.77 -1.80
C SER A 86 12.24 8.06 -0.77
N PHE A 87 12.78 8.81 0.20
CA PHE A 87 13.58 8.27 1.30
C PHE A 87 12.78 7.27 2.14
N VAL A 88 11.57 7.66 2.58
CA VAL A 88 10.72 6.76 3.39
C VAL A 88 10.23 5.56 2.58
N THR A 89 9.96 5.74 1.29
CA THR A 89 9.62 4.64 0.39
C THR A 89 10.77 3.65 0.28
N LEU A 90 12.01 4.12 0.20
CA LEU A 90 13.18 3.24 0.22
C LEU A 90 13.26 2.44 1.52
N LEU A 91 13.07 3.08 2.68
CA LEU A 91 13.04 2.38 3.97
C LEU A 91 11.91 1.35 4.03
N PHE A 92 10.72 1.71 3.55
CA PHE A 92 9.57 0.81 3.44
C PHE A 92 9.89 -0.40 2.56
N THR A 93 10.48 -0.21 1.38
CA THR A 93 10.88 -1.31 0.50
C THR A 93 11.94 -2.21 1.15
N LEU A 94 12.95 -1.63 1.80
CA LEU A 94 14.06 -2.39 2.39
C LEU A 94 13.61 -3.23 3.59
N ILE A 95 12.65 -2.78 4.41
CA ILE A 95 12.18 -3.57 5.55
C ILE A 95 11.49 -4.87 5.14
N HIS A 96 11.06 -4.99 3.88
CA HIS A 96 10.44 -6.20 3.34
C HIS A 96 11.45 -7.22 2.82
N LEU A 97 12.73 -6.86 2.64
CA LEU A 97 13.76 -7.80 2.16
C LEU A 97 13.83 -9.10 2.97
N PRO A 98 13.82 -9.09 4.32
CA PRO A 98 13.88 -10.32 5.10
C PRO A 98 12.73 -11.28 4.81
N ILE A 99 11.48 -10.80 4.72
CA ILE A 99 10.34 -11.68 4.43
C ILE A 99 10.40 -12.21 3.00
N ILE A 100 10.82 -11.38 2.03
CA ILE A 100 10.99 -11.78 0.63
C ILE A 100 12.01 -12.91 0.49
N ILE A 101 13.17 -12.77 1.14
CA ILE A 101 14.28 -13.72 1.02
C ILE A 101 14.04 -14.98 1.86
N PHE A 102 13.69 -14.84 3.14
CA PHE A 102 13.67 -15.96 4.07
C PHE A 102 12.33 -16.70 4.16
N VAL A 103 11.22 -16.01 3.91
CA VAL A 103 9.87 -16.60 4.00
C VAL A 103 9.34 -16.96 2.61
N TYR A 104 9.33 -15.98 1.69
CA TYR A 104 8.80 -16.22 0.34
C TYR A 104 9.80 -16.95 -0.56
N LYS A 105 11.09 -16.85 -0.27
CA LYS A 105 12.18 -17.53 -1.00
C LYS A 105 12.14 -17.22 -2.49
N TYR A 106 11.85 -15.96 -2.83
CA TYR A 106 11.83 -15.50 -4.21
C TYR A 106 13.21 -15.62 -4.84
N SER A 107 13.24 -16.00 -6.11
CA SER A 107 14.42 -15.87 -6.95
C SER A 107 14.87 -14.41 -7.06
N PHE A 108 16.06 -14.17 -7.62
CA PHE A 108 16.55 -12.81 -7.82
C PHE A 108 15.59 -11.97 -8.68
N ALA A 109 15.09 -12.53 -9.78
CA ALA A 109 14.17 -11.83 -10.68
C ALA A 109 12.83 -11.50 -10.00
N GLU A 110 12.26 -12.46 -9.25
CA GLU A 110 11.03 -12.24 -8.47
C GLU A 110 11.23 -11.19 -7.37
N THR A 111 12.39 -11.20 -6.71
CA THR A 111 12.75 -10.22 -5.69
C THR A 111 12.79 -8.81 -6.28
N ILE A 112 13.45 -8.61 -7.42
CA ILE A 112 13.51 -7.29 -8.08
C ILE A 112 12.12 -6.81 -8.50
N SER A 113 11.31 -7.69 -9.09
CA SER A 113 9.93 -7.38 -9.48
C SER A 113 9.08 -6.97 -8.26
N TYR A 114 9.19 -7.71 -7.16
CA TYR A 114 8.42 -7.43 -5.95
C TYR A 114 8.88 -6.17 -5.23
N LEU A 115 10.18 -5.90 -5.13
CA LEU A 115 10.71 -4.65 -4.58
C LEU A 115 10.31 -3.43 -5.43
N SER A 116 10.25 -3.59 -6.75
CA SER A 116 9.77 -2.53 -7.66
C SER A 116 8.30 -2.21 -7.36
N LEU A 117 7.48 -3.24 -7.15
CA LEU A 117 6.08 -3.09 -6.78
C LEU A 117 5.92 -2.39 -5.42
N LEU A 118 6.66 -2.82 -4.40
CA LEU A 118 6.68 -2.18 -3.08
C LEU A 118 7.10 -0.71 -3.15
N THR A 119 8.07 -0.39 -4.00
CA THR A 119 8.54 0.98 -4.20
C THR A 119 7.46 1.85 -4.82
N ILE A 120 6.80 1.40 -5.88
CA ILE A 120 5.69 2.13 -6.51
C ILE A 120 4.55 2.32 -5.51
N SER A 121 4.12 1.25 -4.83
CA SER A 121 3.04 1.29 -3.85
C SER A 121 3.37 2.21 -2.67
N GLY A 122 4.55 2.07 -2.07
CA GLY A 122 5.00 2.92 -0.97
C GLY A 122 5.05 4.40 -1.34
N PHE A 123 5.47 4.71 -2.57
CA PHE A 123 5.48 6.07 -3.08
C PHE A 123 4.07 6.63 -3.23
N ILE A 124 3.13 5.85 -3.80
CA ILE A 124 1.71 6.22 -3.94
C ILE A 124 1.08 6.50 -2.56
N TYR A 125 1.32 5.64 -1.57
CA TYR A 125 0.80 5.83 -0.22
C TYR A 125 1.28 7.14 0.39
N GLY A 126 2.58 7.42 0.28
CA GLY A 126 3.11 8.69 0.74
C GLY A 126 2.56 9.90 -0.01
N LEU A 127 2.31 9.82 -1.32
CA LEU A 127 1.63 10.89 -2.06
C LEU A 127 0.20 11.12 -1.58
N VAL A 128 -0.56 10.05 -1.34
CA VAL A 128 -1.93 10.12 -0.78
C VAL A 128 -1.90 10.80 0.58
N TYR A 129 -1.00 10.37 1.46
CA TYR A 129 -0.81 10.98 2.77
C TYR A 129 -0.42 12.46 2.67
N LEU A 130 0.56 12.81 1.82
CA LEU A 130 1.01 14.20 1.66
C LEU A 130 -0.06 15.10 1.03
N HIS A 131 -0.90 14.57 0.15
CA HIS A 131 -1.98 15.32 -0.49
C HIS A 131 -3.16 15.57 0.45
N LYS A 132 -3.58 14.56 1.22
CA LYS A 132 -4.72 14.68 2.14
C LYS A 132 -4.33 15.10 3.56
N LYS A 133 -3.05 14.99 3.92
CA LYS A 133 -2.56 15.04 5.30
C LYS A 133 -3.41 14.18 6.24
N SER A 134 -3.75 12.98 5.78
CA SER A 134 -4.67 12.06 6.44
C SER A 134 -4.09 10.66 6.47
N LEU A 135 -3.83 10.17 7.69
CA LEU A 135 -3.41 8.79 7.92
C LEU A 135 -4.47 7.80 7.43
N LEU A 136 -5.76 8.13 7.63
CA LEU A 136 -6.86 7.27 7.26
C LEU A 136 -6.98 7.09 5.75
N ALA A 137 -6.77 8.16 4.96
CA ALA A 137 -6.79 8.06 3.50
C ALA A 137 -5.68 7.10 3.00
N SER A 138 -4.46 7.26 3.51
CA SER A 138 -3.33 6.38 3.15
C SER A 138 -3.58 4.94 3.58
N THR A 139 -4.07 4.75 4.80
CA THR A 139 -4.44 3.43 5.34
C THR A 139 -5.46 2.73 4.46
N MET A 140 -6.51 3.43 4.01
CA MET A 140 -7.54 2.84 3.14
C MET A 140 -6.99 2.49 1.76
N THR A 141 -6.08 3.30 1.20
CA THR A 141 -5.40 2.98 -0.06
C THR A 141 -4.55 1.71 0.07
N HIS A 142 -3.79 1.58 1.16
CA HIS A 142 -2.94 0.43 1.43
C HIS A 142 -3.77 -0.83 1.74
N ALA A 143 -4.75 -0.73 2.64
CA ALA A 143 -5.63 -1.84 3.01
C ALA A 143 -6.39 -2.38 1.80
N MET A 144 -6.88 -1.51 0.92
CA MET A 144 -7.58 -1.93 -0.30
C MET A 144 -6.67 -2.76 -1.21
N TRP A 145 -5.41 -2.39 -1.34
CA TRP A 145 -4.44 -3.16 -2.11
C TRP A 145 -4.14 -4.53 -1.52
N ASN A 146 -3.87 -4.58 -0.22
CA ASN A 146 -3.63 -5.85 0.47
C ASN A 146 -4.83 -6.79 0.32
N PHE A 147 -6.05 -6.25 0.43
CA PHE A 147 -7.28 -7.01 0.24
C PHE A 147 -7.42 -7.53 -1.19
N LEU A 148 -7.34 -6.64 -2.19
CA LEU A 148 -7.52 -7.01 -3.59
C LEU A 148 -6.44 -7.98 -4.08
N GLY A 149 -5.17 -7.75 -3.73
CA GLY A 149 -4.05 -8.64 -4.09
C GLY A 149 -4.09 -10.01 -3.41
N THR A 150 -4.88 -10.15 -2.34
CA THR A 150 -5.13 -11.46 -1.71
C THR A 150 -6.22 -12.25 -2.43
N ILE A 151 -7.24 -11.54 -2.94
CA ILE A 151 -8.40 -12.14 -3.61
C ILE A 151 -8.14 -12.38 -5.09
N ILE A 152 -7.33 -11.53 -5.72
CA ILE A 152 -7.06 -11.54 -7.16
C ILE A 152 -5.56 -11.79 -7.34
N ARG A 153 -5.21 -12.88 -8.03
CA ARG A 153 -3.83 -13.30 -8.30
C ARG A 153 -3.51 -13.33 -9.77
#